data_AF-A0A5K1IBR1-F1
#
_entry.id   AF-A0A5K1IBR1-F1
#
_cell.length_a   1.000
_cell.length_b   1.000
_cell.length_c   1.000
_cell.angle_alpha   90.00
_cell.angle_beta   90.00
_cell.angle_gamma   90.00
#
_symmetry.space_group_name_H-M   'P 1'
#
loop_
_entity.id
_entity.type
_entity.pdbx_description
1 polymer ?
#
loop_
_entity_poly.entity_id
_entity_poly.type
_entity_poly.pdbx_seq_one_letter_code
_entity_poly.pdbx_strand_id
1 'polypeptide(L)'
;MQEREVDIAIIGAGSAGLSAWHAARKHSDRVLLIEGGAYGTTCARVGCMPSKLLIAAADSAHHARDAGGFGVRTGPVEVDGRAVMERVQRERDGFVGRVMKTVERLGEDNRLEGHARFEDPHTLVVGDYTRVTARTIVIATGSRGTWPGFFEAAGDRLVVNDAVFEWDDLPESVAVFGPGVIGLELGQALHRLGVRLRVFGVGGALGPFQDEAVRDYADRTFNEEFYVDPDAKVESIERDGDAVVITFLERDTGRRLTERFDYLLAATGRHPNVDRLDLERAGLAIDDKGVPHYNRFTLQCRNADDSPSHIFIAGDANQELPLLHVANTEGRIAGDNAGRFPELRAGTRNVPLAVVFTDPQMATIGASRAELEKQYGGCDCIATGEASFEDQGRAVVMRQNRGLMRLYAEHGSGQFLGAELFGPRVEHMAHLLAWMLEEKPSVSRILEMPFYHPVLEEGLRSALRDLNANLQQGPAITERCMECGPGD
;
A
#
# COMPACT_ATOMS: atom_id res chain seq x y z
N MET A 1 16.79 37.01 -5.19
CA MET A 1 16.36 35.66 -5.58
C MET A 1 16.94 35.37 -6.95
N GLN A 2 17.50 34.17 -7.18
CA GLN A 2 17.86 33.69 -8.51
C GLN A 2 16.59 33.47 -9.31
N GLU A 3 16.55 33.89 -10.56
CA GLU A 3 15.42 33.63 -11.48
C GLU A 3 15.77 32.46 -12.39
N ARG A 4 14.84 31.53 -12.60
CA ARG A 4 14.94 30.45 -13.57
C ARG A 4 13.64 30.33 -14.35
N GLU A 5 13.77 30.18 -15.67
CA GLU A 5 12.63 29.88 -16.54
C GLU A 5 12.77 28.48 -17.11
N VAL A 6 11.73 27.67 -16.99
CA VAL A 6 11.68 26.30 -17.49
C VAL A 6 10.37 26.02 -18.21
N ASP A 7 10.36 25.02 -19.07
CA ASP A 7 9.12 24.61 -19.71
C ASP A 7 8.26 23.80 -18.74
N ILE A 8 8.90 23.00 -17.88
CA ILE A 8 8.23 22.06 -16.98
C ILE A 8 8.94 22.05 -15.64
N ALA A 9 8.22 22.30 -14.55
CA ALA A 9 8.70 22.12 -13.18
C ALA A 9 7.99 20.93 -12.53
N ILE A 10 8.74 20.08 -11.82
CA ILE A 10 8.22 18.91 -11.13
C ILE A 10 8.58 19.03 -9.65
N ILE A 11 7.57 19.06 -8.79
CA ILE A 11 7.74 19.22 -7.35
C ILE A 11 7.71 17.83 -6.70
N GLY A 12 8.85 17.39 -6.18
CA GLY A 12 9.07 16.09 -5.55
C GLY A 12 9.83 15.12 -6.45
N ALA A 13 10.91 14.55 -5.93
CA ALA A 13 11.75 13.54 -6.58
C ALA A 13 11.46 12.11 -6.07
N GLY A 14 10.19 11.85 -5.73
CA GLY A 14 9.67 10.51 -5.48
C GLY A 14 9.48 9.70 -6.77
N SER A 15 8.87 8.52 -6.65
CA SER A 15 8.65 7.60 -7.79
C SER A 15 7.81 8.23 -8.92
N ALA A 16 6.73 8.96 -8.55
CA ALA A 16 5.92 9.72 -9.49
C ALA A 16 6.73 10.85 -10.15
N GLY A 17 7.49 11.62 -9.38
CA GLY A 17 8.29 12.74 -9.89
C GLY A 17 9.39 12.32 -10.86
N LEU A 18 10.14 11.25 -10.53
CA LEU A 18 11.16 10.69 -11.41
C LEU A 18 10.55 10.13 -12.70
N SER A 19 9.41 9.44 -12.59
CA SER A 19 8.67 8.94 -13.75
C SER A 19 8.12 10.09 -14.62
N ALA A 20 7.63 11.16 -14.00
CA ALA A 20 7.19 12.39 -14.68
C ALA A 20 8.35 13.07 -15.41
N TRP A 21 9.51 13.18 -14.78
CA TRP A 21 10.70 13.79 -15.40
C TRP A 21 11.12 13.03 -16.65
N HIS A 22 11.17 11.69 -16.59
CA HIS A 22 11.52 10.88 -17.75
C HIS A 22 10.50 10.97 -18.90
N ALA A 23 9.21 11.12 -18.59
CA ALA A 23 8.18 11.32 -19.61
C ALA A 23 8.25 12.73 -20.21
N ALA A 24 8.39 13.76 -19.37
CA ALA A 24 8.48 15.16 -19.74
C ALA A 24 9.71 15.47 -20.64
N ARG A 25 10.87 14.85 -20.34
CA ARG A 25 12.13 15.01 -21.09
C ARG A 25 12.07 14.55 -22.54
N LYS A 26 11.03 13.82 -22.94
CA LYS A 26 10.81 13.47 -24.35
C LYS A 26 10.26 14.64 -25.18
N HIS A 27 9.77 15.69 -24.51
CA HIS A 27 9.08 16.82 -25.13
C HIS A 27 9.84 18.14 -24.95
N SER A 28 10.67 18.27 -23.92
CA SER A 28 11.50 19.44 -23.68
C SER A 28 12.81 19.08 -22.96
N ASP A 29 13.87 19.84 -23.25
CA ASP A 29 15.13 19.79 -22.51
C ASP A 29 15.12 20.65 -21.24
N ARG A 30 14.17 21.59 -21.10
CA ARG A 30 14.07 22.55 -19.98
C ARG A 30 13.13 22.03 -18.90
N VAL A 31 13.50 20.92 -18.27
CA VAL A 31 12.72 20.25 -17.21
C VAL A 31 13.46 20.31 -15.88
N LEU A 32 12.85 20.95 -14.87
CA LEU A 32 13.42 21.08 -13.53
C LEU A 32 12.72 20.14 -12.55
N LEU A 33 13.50 19.29 -11.87
CA LEU A 33 13.04 18.49 -10.74
C LEU A 33 13.41 19.17 -9.42
N ILE A 34 12.44 19.44 -8.57
CA ILE A 34 12.61 20.14 -7.30
C ILE A 34 12.42 19.15 -6.14
N GLU A 35 13.34 19.09 -5.19
CA GLU A 35 13.25 18.20 -4.02
C GLU A 35 13.66 18.93 -2.74
N GLY A 36 12.81 18.88 -1.71
CA GLY A 36 13.07 19.57 -0.44
C GLY A 36 13.72 18.70 0.64
N GLY A 37 13.59 17.38 0.54
CA GLY A 37 14.16 16.41 1.46
C GLY A 37 15.33 15.64 0.86
N ALA A 38 15.65 14.50 1.47
CA ALA A 38 16.64 13.59 0.93
C ALA A 38 16.10 12.81 -0.29
N TYR A 39 16.82 12.90 -1.40
CA TYR A 39 16.65 12.02 -2.56
C TYR A 39 16.73 10.54 -2.18
N GLY A 40 16.14 9.68 -3.02
CA GLY A 40 16.12 8.23 -2.79
C GLY A 40 14.73 7.61 -2.82
N THR A 41 13.66 8.41 -2.93
CA THR A 41 12.24 8.03 -2.81
C THR A 41 11.85 7.49 -1.44
N THR A 42 10.61 7.74 -1.01
CA THR A 42 10.03 7.14 0.20
C THR A 42 10.10 5.62 0.15
N CYS A 43 9.76 5.02 -1.00
CA CYS A 43 9.74 3.57 -1.20
C CYS A 43 11.08 2.91 -0.87
N ALA A 44 12.20 3.45 -1.37
CA ALA A 44 13.50 2.85 -1.11
C ALA A 44 14.06 3.22 0.26
N ARG A 45 13.83 4.45 0.74
CA ARG A 45 14.44 4.95 1.98
C ARG A 45 13.79 4.41 3.25
N VAL A 46 12.46 4.51 3.32
CA VAL A 46 11.67 4.37 4.55
C VAL A 46 10.33 3.64 4.32
N GLY A 47 10.15 3.03 3.15
CA GLY A 47 8.87 2.44 2.73
C GLY A 47 9.01 0.96 2.42
N CYS A 48 8.63 0.58 1.20
CA CYS A 48 8.50 -0.80 0.77
C CYS A 48 9.80 -1.61 0.92
N MET A 49 10.94 -1.06 0.50
CA MET A 49 12.19 -1.84 0.50
C MET A 49 12.65 -2.24 1.90
N PRO A 50 12.82 -1.32 2.86
CA PRO A 50 13.22 -1.70 4.21
C PRO A 50 12.15 -2.53 4.94
N SER A 51 10.84 -2.32 4.67
CA SER A 51 9.81 -3.17 5.27
C SER A 51 9.91 -4.62 4.78
N LYS A 52 10.10 -4.84 3.47
CA LYS A 52 10.25 -6.20 2.91
C LYS A 52 11.57 -6.87 3.35
N LEU A 53 12.61 -6.08 3.61
CA LEU A 53 13.86 -6.60 4.19
C LEU A 53 13.68 -7.12 5.62
N LEU A 54 12.88 -6.41 6.43
CA LEU A 54 12.54 -6.78 7.80
C LEU A 54 11.62 -8.00 7.83
N ILE A 55 10.56 -8.01 7.00
CA ILE A 55 9.65 -9.15 6.83
C ILE A 55 10.42 -10.41 6.44
N ALA A 56 11.35 -10.32 5.48
CA ALA A 56 12.15 -11.48 5.09
C ALA A 56 13.01 -12.06 6.23
N ALA A 57 13.52 -11.21 7.14
CA ALA A 57 14.23 -11.68 8.33
C ALA A 57 13.27 -12.33 9.34
N ALA A 58 12.09 -11.73 9.54
CA ALA A 58 11.04 -12.23 10.41
C ALA A 58 10.51 -13.60 9.96
N ASP A 59 10.22 -13.76 8.67
CA ASP A 59 9.78 -15.03 8.07
C ASP A 59 10.85 -16.10 8.20
N SER A 60 12.13 -15.73 8.05
CA SER A 60 13.23 -16.69 8.24
C SER A 60 13.27 -17.22 9.68
N ALA A 61 13.11 -16.34 10.68
CA ALA A 61 13.06 -16.74 12.07
C ALA A 61 11.81 -17.58 12.39
N HIS A 62 10.65 -17.18 11.87
CA HIS A 62 9.39 -17.91 12.05
C HIS A 62 9.44 -19.32 11.45
N HIS A 63 9.84 -19.45 10.18
CA HIS A 63 9.97 -20.76 9.53
C HIS A 63 10.98 -21.67 10.22
N ALA A 64 12.07 -21.12 10.77
CA ALA A 64 13.05 -21.91 11.52
C ALA A 64 12.48 -22.48 12.84
N ARG A 65 11.56 -21.74 13.50
CA ARG A 65 10.85 -22.23 14.69
C ARG A 65 9.81 -23.31 14.34
N ASP A 66 9.16 -23.17 13.19
CA ASP A 66 8.06 -24.07 12.79
C ASP A 66 8.50 -25.29 11.97
N ALA A 67 9.80 -25.38 11.64
CA ALA A 67 10.43 -26.48 10.91
C ALA A 67 10.13 -27.87 11.52
N GLY A 68 9.90 -27.93 12.84
CA GLY A 68 9.59 -29.15 13.58
C GLY A 68 8.40 -29.92 13.03
N GLY A 69 7.37 -29.25 12.50
CA GLY A 69 6.21 -29.97 11.95
C GLY A 69 6.44 -30.56 10.55
N PHE A 70 7.61 -30.36 9.95
CA PHE A 70 8.10 -31.15 8.82
C PHE A 70 9.03 -32.30 9.25
N GLY A 71 9.21 -32.50 10.56
CA GLY A 71 10.18 -33.45 11.10
C GLY A 71 11.63 -32.93 11.07
N VAL A 72 11.86 -31.66 10.74
CA VAL A 72 13.18 -31.02 10.74
C VAL A 72 13.44 -30.43 12.12
N ARG A 73 14.54 -30.82 12.77
CA ARG A 73 14.90 -30.35 14.10
C ARG A 73 15.95 -29.25 14.02
N THR A 74 15.64 -28.10 14.63
CA THR A 74 16.54 -26.95 14.79
C THR A 74 16.89 -26.79 16.28
N GLY A 75 17.99 -26.09 16.57
CA GLY A 75 18.24 -25.59 17.94
C GLY A 75 17.33 -24.39 18.28
N PRO A 76 17.48 -23.78 19.46
CA PRO A 76 16.81 -22.52 19.77
C PRO A 76 17.10 -21.47 18.68
N VAL A 77 16.05 -20.79 18.20
CA VAL A 77 16.19 -19.71 17.22
C VAL A 77 16.42 -18.41 17.97
N GLU A 78 17.65 -17.94 17.95
CA GLU A 78 18.08 -16.66 18.54
C GLU A 78 18.06 -15.56 17.48
N VAL A 79 17.49 -14.41 17.82
CA VAL A 79 17.45 -13.23 16.95
C VAL A 79 18.43 -12.19 17.49
N ASP A 80 19.45 -11.88 16.70
CA ASP A 80 20.33 -10.74 16.93
C ASP A 80 19.71 -9.50 16.29
N GLY A 81 19.04 -8.68 17.12
CA GLY A 81 18.31 -7.49 16.65
C GLY A 81 19.21 -6.48 15.95
N ARG A 82 20.44 -6.28 16.44
CA ARG A 82 21.43 -5.40 15.81
C ARG A 82 21.81 -5.90 14.43
N ALA A 83 22.15 -7.19 14.29
CA ALA A 83 22.50 -7.76 13.00
C ALA A 83 21.32 -7.71 11.99
N VAL A 84 20.09 -7.86 12.47
CA VAL A 84 18.87 -7.67 11.66
C VAL A 84 18.80 -6.24 11.14
N MET A 85 18.89 -5.24 12.02
CA MET A 85 18.78 -3.83 11.66
C MET A 85 19.94 -3.36 10.77
N GLU A 86 21.17 -3.80 11.04
CA GLU A 86 22.34 -3.54 10.19
C GLU A 86 22.15 -4.08 8.77
N ARG A 87 21.56 -5.26 8.61
CA ARG A 87 21.23 -5.80 7.28
C ARG A 87 20.16 -4.96 6.60
N VAL A 88 19.09 -4.58 7.31
CA VAL A 88 18.02 -3.75 6.76
C VAL A 88 18.59 -2.43 6.24
N GLN A 89 19.40 -1.74 7.05
CA GLN A 89 20.03 -0.46 6.70
C GLN A 89 21.00 -0.61 5.52
N ARG A 90 21.90 -1.61 5.55
CA ARG A 90 22.87 -1.83 4.46
C ARG A 90 22.19 -2.09 3.11
N GLU A 91 21.19 -2.97 3.08
CA GLU A 91 20.48 -3.29 1.83
C GLU A 91 19.63 -2.09 1.38
N ARG A 92 18.96 -1.39 2.31
CA ARG A 92 18.26 -0.12 2.08
C ARG A 92 19.17 0.89 1.40
N ASP A 93 20.36 1.12 1.93
CA ASP A 93 21.34 2.06 1.38
C ASP A 93 21.77 1.66 -0.03
N GLY A 94 21.87 0.36 -0.30
CA GLY A 94 22.07 -0.18 -1.64
C GLY A 94 20.93 0.19 -2.61
N PHE A 95 19.66 0.10 -2.18
CA PHE A 95 18.50 0.53 -2.98
C PHE A 95 18.51 2.05 -3.19
N VAL A 96 18.74 2.83 -2.14
CA VAL A 96 18.82 4.30 -2.21
C VAL A 96 19.95 4.74 -3.14
N GLY A 97 21.13 4.14 -3.03
CA GLY A 97 22.28 4.44 -3.89
C GLY A 97 22.00 4.19 -5.38
N ARG A 98 21.14 3.22 -5.72
CA ARG A 98 20.67 3.04 -7.11
C ARG A 98 19.78 4.18 -7.59
N VAL A 99 18.89 4.69 -6.73
CA VAL A 99 18.06 5.86 -7.03
C VAL A 99 18.94 7.11 -7.16
N MET A 100 19.91 7.31 -6.27
CA MET A 100 20.84 8.44 -6.32
C MET A 100 21.59 8.49 -7.65
N LYS A 101 22.08 7.35 -8.16
CA LYS A 101 22.70 7.28 -9.48
C LYS A 101 21.77 7.73 -10.62
N THR A 102 20.46 7.49 -10.50
CA THR A 102 19.47 8.00 -11.45
C THR A 102 19.32 9.52 -11.33
N VAL A 103 19.25 10.04 -10.10
CA VAL A 103 19.15 11.49 -9.83
C VAL A 103 20.42 12.25 -10.29
N GLU A 104 21.59 11.67 -10.11
CA GLU A 104 22.87 12.24 -10.59
C GLU A 104 22.91 12.36 -12.11
N ARG A 105 22.35 11.38 -12.83
CA ARG A 105 22.27 11.40 -14.31
C ARG A 105 21.35 12.47 -14.87
N LEU A 106 20.50 13.10 -14.04
CA LEU A 106 19.65 14.21 -14.48
C LEU A 106 20.48 15.45 -14.82
N GLY A 107 21.65 15.62 -14.19
CA GLY A 107 22.50 16.81 -14.29
C GLY A 107 22.07 17.93 -13.34
N GLU A 108 23.03 18.73 -12.87
CA GLU A 108 22.82 19.77 -11.85
C GLU A 108 21.86 20.88 -12.31
N ASP A 109 21.87 21.22 -13.60
CA ASP A 109 20.99 22.25 -14.15
C ASP A 109 19.50 21.84 -14.14
N ASN A 110 19.23 20.53 -14.14
CA ASN A 110 17.88 19.96 -14.20
C ASN A 110 17.32 19.57 -12.84
N ARG A 111 18.06 19.83 -11.75
CA ARG A 111 17.61 19.59 -10.38
C ARG A 111 17.78 20.83 -9.52
N LEU A 112 16.90 20.99 -8.54
CA LEU A 112 16.98 22.06 -7.56
C LEU A 112 16.60 21.52 -6.19
N GLU A 113 17.48 21.68 -5.22
CA GLU A 113 17.18 21.37 -3.83
C GLU A 113 16.43 22.54 -3.21
N GLY A 114 15.45 22.23 -2.36
CA GLY A 114 14.63 23.19 -1.60
C GLY A 114 13.14 22.89 -1.63
N HIS A 115 12.42 23.38 -0.64
CA HIS A 115 10.95 23.28 -0.59
C HIS A 115 10.33 24.29 -1.54
N ALA A 116 9.47 23.82 -2.45
CA ALA A 116 8.71 24.67 -3.37
C ALA A 116 7.38 25.10 -2.76
N ARG A 117 6.98 26.35 -3.00
CA ARG A 117 5.63 26.89 -2.76
C ARG A 117 5.20 27.73 -3.95
N PHE A 118 3.91 27.77 -4.25
CA PHE A 118 3.36 28.62 -5.30
C PHE A 118 3.40 30.09 -4.85
N GLU A 119 3.90 30.97 -5.71
CA GLU A 119 3.72 32.41 -5.53
C GLU A 119 2.54 32.92 -6.35
N ASP A 120 2.39 32.37 -7.55
CA ASP A 120 1.31 32.55 -8.50
C ASP A 120 1.14 31.25 -9.33
N PRO A 121 0.16 31.15 -10.25
CA PRO A 121 -0.08 29.91 -11.00
C PRO A 121 1.11 29.38 -11.82
N HIS A 122 2.06 30.24 -12.23
CA HIS A 122 3.22 29.87 -13.05
C HIS A 122 4.55 29.96 -12.31
N THR A 123 4.60 30.63 -11.16
CA THR A 123 5.84 30.88 -10.43
C THR A 123 5.89 30.10 -9.12
N LEU A 124 6.96 29.33 -8.94
CA LEU A 124 7.31 28.67 -7.69
C LEU A 124 8.45 29.41 -6.99
N VAL A 125 8.37 29.56 -5.68
CA VAL A 125 9.50 29.95 -4.83
C VAL A 125 10.08 28.68 -4.21
N VAL A 126 11.38 28.45 -4.40
CA VAL A 126 12.10 27.28 -3.90
C VAL A 126 13.09 27.73 -2.82
N GLY A 127 12.87 27.27 -1.59
CA GLY A 127 13.54 27.81 -0.41
C GLY A 127 13.18 29.29 -0.22
N ASP A 128 14.18 30.13 -0.01
CA ASP A 128 14.05 31.59 0.02
C ASP A 128 15.01 32.29 -0.96
N TYR A 129 15.53 31.52 -1.93
CA TYR A 129 16.65 31.96 -2.78
C TYR A 129 16.39 31.82 -4.27
N THR A 130 15.44 31.01 -4.75
CA THR A 130 15.16 30.85 -6.19
C THR A 130 13.68 31.00 -6.53
N ARG A 131 13.39 31.76 -7.58
CA ARG A 131 12.09 31.81 -8.27
C ARG A 131 12.19 31.00 -9.55
N VAL A 132 11.20 30.15 -9.78
CA VAL A 132 11.10 29.29 -10.96
C VAL A 132 9.79 29.59 -11.67
N THR A 133 9.86 30.20 -12.84
CA THR A 133 8.70 30.37 -13.73
C THR A 133 8.62 29.17 -14.66
N ALA A 134 7.47 28.50 -14.68
CA ALA A 134 7.25 27.28 -15.46
C ALA A 134 6.00 27.37 -16.34
N ARG A 135 6.08 26.88 -17.58
CA ARG A 135 4.92 26.79 -18.46
C ARG A 135 3.91 25.73 -17.96
N THR A 136 4.39 24.57 -17.50
CA THR A 136 3.58 23.55 -16.82
C THR A 136 4.23 23.08 -15.53
N ILE A 137 3.41 22.61 -14.58
CA ILE A 137 3.88 22.17 -13.25
C ILE A 137 3.29 20.79 -12.92
N VAL A 138 4.10 19.89 -12.39
CA VAL A 138 3.65 18.59 -11.87
C VAL A 138 3.87 18.52 -10.35
N ILE A 139 2.80 18.35 -9.59
CA ILE A 139 2.82 18.11 -8.14
C ILE A 139 2.97 16.60 -7.90
N ALA A 140 4.13 16.20 -7.39
CA ALA A 140 4.49 14.80 -7.09
C ALA A 140 5.11 14.67 -5.69
N THR A 141 4.58 15.42 -4.73
CA THR A 141 5.13 15.60 -3.37
C THR A 141 4.92 14.43 -2.42
N GLY A 142 4.22 13.38 -2.87
CA GLY A 142 3.98 12.18 -2.09
C GLY A 142 3.10 12.42 -0.87
N SER A 143 3.34 11.64 0.18
CA SER A 143 2.57 11.66 1.43
C SER A 143 3.48 11.48 2.65
N ARG A 144 2.94 11.71 3.86
CA ARG A 144 3.62 11.49 5.15
C ARG A 144 2.70 10.78 6.15
N GLY A 145 3.29 10.18 7.19
CA GLY A 145 2.52 9.60 8.29
C GLY A 145 1.68 10.66 9.01
N THR A 146 0.51 10.27 9.51
CA THR A 146 -0.39 11.13 10.29
C THR A 146 -0.94 10.36 11.47
N TRP A 147 -1.23 11.07 12.57
CA TRP A 147 -1.74 10.49 13.81
C TRP A 147 -2.69 11.45 14.55
N PRO A 148 -3.58 10.94 15.41
CA PRO A 148 -4.39 11.78 16.29
C PRO A 148 -3.51 12.55 17.30
N GLY A 149 -3.83 13.82 17.56
CA GLY A 149 -3.00 14.69 18.41
C GLY A 149 -2.74 14.15 19.83
N PHE A 150 -3.63 13.35 20.41
CA PHE A 150 -3.40 12.78 21.74
C PHE A 150 -2.24 11.76 21.79
N PHE A 151 -1.77 11.23 20.64
CA PHE A 151 -0.58 10.38 20.58
C PHE A 151 0.70 11.15 20.93
N GLU A 152 0.71 12.49 20.80
CA GLU A 152 1.86 13.32 21.16
C GLU A 152 2.25 13.19 22.63
N ALA A 153 1.34 12.70 23.49
CA ALA A 153 1.62 12.37 24.88
C ALA A 153 2.69 11.27 25.06
N ALA A 154 2.98 10.48 24.02
CA ALA A 154 4.10 9.54 24.00
C ALA A 154 5.48 10.20 23.79
N GLY A 155 5.53 11.49 23.46
CA GLY A 155 6.76 12.27 23.27
C GLY A 155 7.64 11.72 22.15
N ASP A 156 8.95 11.63 22.41
CA ASP A 156 9.97 11.10 21.49
C ASP A 156 9.87 9.59 21.23
N ARG A 157 9.01 8.87 21.95
CA ARG A 157 8.71 7.45 21.74
C ARG A 157 7.55 7.22 20.78
N LEU A 158 6.88 8.29 20.33
CA LEU A 158 5.98 8.26 19.17
C LEU A 158 6.82 8.19 17.90
N VAL A 159 6.74 7.08 17.19
CA VAL A 159 7.46 6.84 15.94
C VAL A 159 6.49 6.57 14.80
N VAL A 160 6.95 6.83 13.58
CA VAL A 160 6.34 6.36 12.34
C VAL A 160 7.32 5.42 11.62
N ASN A 161 6.90 4.83 10.49
CA ASN A 161 7.72 3.91 9.70
C ASN A 161 9.13 4.47 9.39
N ASP A 162 9.27 5.79 9.26
CA ASP A 162 10.55 6.44 8.97
C ASP A 162 11.62 6.14 10.04
N ALA A 163 11.24 6.06 11.32
CA ALA A 163 12.19 5.82 12.41
C ALA A 163 12.45 4.33 12.66
N VAL A 164 11.51 3.44 12.33
CA VAL A 164 11.62 1.98 12.56
C VAL A 164 12.88 1.41 11.91
N PHE A 165 13.21 1.88 10.71
CA PHE A 165 14.33 1.36 9.94
C PHE A 165 15.68 1.99 10.31
N GLU A 166 15.68 2.99 11.18
CA GLU A 166 16.87 3.67 11.70
C GLU A 166 17.25 3.20 13.10
N TRP A 167 16.52 2.25 13.71
CA TRP A 167 16.89 1.70 15.01
C TRP A 167 18.22 0.94 14.95
N ASP A 168 19.06 1.14 15.96
CA ASP A 168 20.34 0.42 16.11
C ASP A 168 20.14 -1.05 16.54
N ASP A 169 19.02 -1.34 17.21
CA ASP A 169 18.64 -2.65 17.74
C ASP A 169 17.13 -2.79 17.71
N LEU A 170 16.62 -4.02 17.75
CA LEU A 170 15.18 -4.25 17.91
C LEU A 170 14.74 -3.84 19.32
N PRO A 171 13.62 -3.13 19.49
CA PRO A 171 13.09 -2.84 20.82
C PRO A 171 12.57 -4.12 21.50
N GLU A 172 12.44 -4.09 22.82
CA GLU A 172 11.80 -5.18 23.57
C GLU A 172 10.28 -5.19 23.34
N SER A 173 9.68 -4.01 23.12
CA SER A 173 8.23 -3.92 22.93
C SER A 173 7.73 -2.70 22.14
N VAL A 174 6.69 -2.92 21.33
CA VAL A 174 6.07 -1.88 20.49
C VAL A 174 4.55 -1.99 20.53
N ALA A 175 3.87 -0.86 20.74
CA ALA A 175 2.44 -0.72 20.52
C ALA A 175 2.17 -0.10 19.15
N VAL A 176 1.48 -0.82 18.27
CA VAL A 176 1.17 -0.37 16.92
C VAL A 176 -0.26 0.15 16.87
N PHE A 177 -0.44 1.35 16.33
CA PHE A 177 -1.75 1.94 16.11
C PHE A 177 -2.04 2.05 14.62
N GLY A 178 -3.12 1.43 14.17
CA GLY A 178 -3.51 1.34 12.76
C GLY A 178 -3.29 -0.06 12.19
N PRO A 179 -4.29 -0.96 12.23
CA PRO A 179 -4.23 -2.31 11.66
C PRO A 179 -4.37 -2.31 10.12
N GLY A 180 -3.85 -1.27 9.46
CA GLY A 180 -3.75 -1.21 8.00
C GLY A 180 -2.50 -1.92 7.49
N VAL A 181 -2.19 -1.72 6.20
CA VAL A 181 -1.04 -2.37 5.51
C VAL A 181 0.27 -2.24 6.30
N ILE A 182 0.66 -1.01 6.65
CA ILE A 182 1.94 -0.74 7.33
C ILE A 182 1.96 -1.35 8.74
N GLY A 183 0.87 -1.20 9.49
CA GLY A 183 0.81 -1.66 10.88
C GLY A 183 0.82 -3.18 10.99
N LEU A 184 0.11 -3.89 10.11
CA LEU A 184 0.13 -5.36 10.10
C LEU A 184 1.46 -5.92 9.62
N GLU A 185 2.04 -5.39 8.53
CA GLU A 185 3.34 -5.83 8.03
C GLU A 185 4.45 -5.67 9.09
N LEU A 186 4.57 -4.46 9.66
CA LEU A 186 5.59 -4.19 10.66
C LEU A 186 5.27 -4.89 11.99
N GLY A 187 4.00 -4.95 12.38
CA GLY A 187 3.57 -5.62 13.61
C GLY A 187 3.93 -7.10 13.61
N GLN A 188 3.51 -7.84 12.59
CA GLN A 188 3.83 -9.27 12.50
C GLN A 188 5.35 -9.50 12.35
N ALA A 189 6.05 -8.68 11.56
CA ALA A 189 7.49 -8.81 11.40
C ALA A 189 8.22 -8.63 12.74
N LEU A 190 7.88 -7.58 13.51
CA LEU A 190 8.46 -7.33 14.83
C LEU A 190 8.13 -8.47 15.81
N HIS A 191 6.87 -8.93 15.84
CA HIS A 191 6.45 -10.06 16.68
C HIS A 191 7.28 -11.32 16.38
N ARG A 192 7.42 -11.70 15.12
CA ARG A 192 8.21 -12.86 14.68
C ARG A 192 9.71 -12.69 14.93
N LEU A 193 10.20 -11.46 15.07
CA LEU A 193 11.58 -11.18 15.50
C LEU A 193 11.76 -11.14 17.02
N GLY A 194 10.70 -11.39 17.81
CA GLY A 194 10.77 -11.50 19.27
C GLY A 194 10.35 -10.25 20.03
N VAL A 195 9.87 -9.20 19.33
CA VAL A 195 9.38 -7.98 19.97
C VAL A 195 7.98 -8.21 20.53
N ARG A 196 7.73 -7.83 21.79
CA ARG A 196 6.38 -7.91 22.36
C ARG A 196 5.49 -6.84 21.73
N LEU A 197 4.33 -7.26 21.22
CA LEU A 197 3.47 -6.43 20.39
C LEU A 197 2.03 -6.37 20.90
N ARG A 198 1.39 -5.21 20.72
CA ARG A 198 -0.07 -5.05 20.64
C ARG A 198 -0.41 -4.23 19.40
N VAL A 199 -1.45 -4.59 18.68
CA VAL A 199 -1.99 -3.78 17.56
C VAL A 199 -3.38 -3.27 17.90
N PHE A 200 -3.56 -1.95 17.77
CA PHE A 200 -4.80 -1.24 18.08
C PHE A 200 -5.35 -0.54 16.84
N GLY A 201 -6.63 -0.75 16.55
CA GLY A 201 -7.38 -0.09 15.49
C GLY A 201 -8.57 0.69 16.00
N VAL A 202 -9.29 1.29 15.06
CA VAL A 202 -10.56 1.98 15.28
C VAL A 202 -11.50 1.61 14.14
N GLY A 203 -12.76 1.34 14.45
CA GLY A 203 -13.80 1.15 13.44
C GLY A 203 -13.79 -0.22 12.75
N GLY A 204 -13.05 -1.20 13.30
CA GLY A 204 -13.11 -2.59 12.86
C GLY A 204 -12.38 -2.90 11.55
N ALA A 205 -11.67 -1.93 10.96
CA ALA A 205 -10.92 -2.15 9.72
C ALA A 205 -9.69 -3.03 9.98
N LEU A 206 -9.38 -3.94 9.05
CA LEU A 206 -8.20 -4.82 9.12
C LEU A 206 -7.62 -5.03 7.72
N GLY A 207 -6.41 -4.50 7.51
CA GLY A 207 -5.77 -4.46 6.21
C GLY A 207 -6.63 -3.74 5.17
N PRO A 208 -6.61 -4.19 3.90
CA PRO A 208 -7.38 -3.60 2.81
C PRO A 208 -8.80 -4.19 2.65
N PHE A 209 -9.21 -5.15 3.49
CA PHE A 209 -10.44 -5.91 3.28
C PHE A 209 -11.71 -5.11 3.58
N GLN A 210 -12.71 -5.36 2.75
CA GLN A 210 -14.07 -4.85 2.90
C GLN A 210 -15.09 -5.98 3.04
N ASP A 211 -14.79 -7.18 2.54
CA ASP A 211 -15.61 -8.37 2.77
C ASP A 211 -15.51 -8.83 4.23
N GLU A 212 -16.66 -8.92 4.89
CA GLU A 212 -16.75 -9.26 6.31
C GLU A 212 -16.18 -10.66 6.59
N ALA A 213 -16.43 -11.64 5.71
CA ALA A 213 -15.98 -13.01 5.97
C ALA A 213 -14.45 -13.13 5.89
N VAL A 214 -13.82 -12.49 4.90
CA VAL A 214 -12.34 -12.48 4.77
C VAL A 214 -11.72 -11.70 5.93
N ARG A 215 -12.31 -10.57 6.30
CA ARG A 215 -11.85 -9.75 7.42
C ARG A 215 -11.92 -10.48 8.76
N ASP A 216 -13.05 -11.14 9.04
CA ASP A 216 -13.25 -11.90 10.27
C ASP A 216 -12.32 -13.11 10.36
N TYR A 217 -12.08 -13.79 9.22
CA TYR A 217 -11.12 -14.87 9.16
C TYR A 217 -9.70 -14.38 9.42
N ALA A 218 -9.31 -13.24 8.83
CA ALA A 218 -8.01 -12.62 9.06
C ALA A 218 -7.83 -12.18 10.53
N ASP A 219 -8.85 -11.58 11.15
CA ASP A 219 -8.82 -11.15 12.56
C ASP A 219 -8.53 -12.34 13.49
N ARG A 220 -9.27 -13.45 13.32
CA ARG A 220 -9.02 -14.68 14.09
C ARG A 220 -7.61 -15.22 13.84
N THR A 221 -7.19 -15.27 12.58
CA THR A 221 -5.88 -15.83 12.21
C THR A 221 -4.72 -15.05 12.82
N PHE A 222 -4.77 -13.70 12.81
CA PHE A 222 -3.73 -12.90 13.45
C PHE A 222 -3.75 -13.06 14.97
N ASN A 223 -4.93 -13.15 15.60
CA ASN A 223 -5.04 -13.30 17.05
C ASN A 223 -4.62 -14.67 17.59
N GLU A 224 -4.43 -15.68 16.72
CA GLU A 224 -3.73 -16.91 17.10
C GLU A 224 -2.22 -16.70 17.32
N GLU A 225 -1.63 -15.65 16.71
CA GLU A 225 -0.19 -15.36 16.75
C GLU A 225 0.11 -14.18 17.69
N PHE A 226 -0.57 -13.04 17.50
CA PHE A 226 -0.35 -11.82 18.29
C PHE A 226 -1.65 -11.02 18.47
N TYR A 227 -1.70 -10.22 19.55
CA TYR A 227 -2.91 -9.45 19.87
C TYR A 227 -3.17 -8.35 18.84
N VAL A 228 -4.35 -8.43 18.22
CA VAL A 228 -4.90 -7.39 17.36
C VAL A 228 -6.31 -7.08 17.83
N ASP A 229 -6.57 -5.80 18.05
CA ASP A 229 -7.92 -5.29 18.32
C ASP A 229 -8.25 -4.21 17.30
N PRO A 230 -8.99 -4.55 16.21
CA PRO A 230 -9.33 -3.61 15.15
C PRO A 230 -10.27 -2.48 15.57
N ASP A 231 -10.89 -2.55 16.76
CA ASP A 231 -11.78 -1.53 17.32
C ASP A 231 -11.48 -1.29 18.81
N ALA A 232 -10.22 -0.99 19.09
CA ALA A 232 -9.69 -0.90 20.44
C ALA A 232 -10.21 0.34 21.18
N LYS A 233 -10.54 0.14 22.46
CA LYS A 233 -10.87 1.23 23.39
C LYS A 233 -9.64 1.63 24.19
N VAL A 234 -8.84 2.54 23.63
CA VAL A 234 -7.68 3.13 24.30
C VAL A 234 -8.12 4.34 25.12
N GLU A 235 -7.87 4.30 26.42
CA GLU A 235 -8.28 5.33 27.37
C GLU A 235 -7.19 6.38 27.61
N SER A 236 -5.92 5.97 27.65
CA SER A 236 -4.80 6.91 27.83
C SER A 236 -3.51 6.43 27.18
N ILE A 237 -2.69 7.41 26.80
CA ILE A 237 -1.32 7.25 26.29
C ILE A 237 -0.48 8.27 27.05
N GLU A 238 0.55 7.83 27.73
CA GLU A 238 1.40 8.67 28.57
C GLU A 238 2.87 8.24 28.43
N ARG A 239 3.78 9.20 28.43
CA ARG A 239 5.22 8.92 28.52
C ARG A 239 5.63 8.75 29.98
N ASP A 240 6.35 7.67 30.28
CA ASP A 240 6.97 7.45 31.58
C ASP A 240 8.43 6.97 31.43
N GLY A 241 9.35 7.92 31.59
CA GLY A 241 10.78 7.69 31.39
C GLY A 241 11.08 7.31 29.94
N ASP A 242 11.65 6.11 29.77
CA ASP A 242 12.01 5.54 28.47
C ASP A 242 10.91 4.67 27.83
N ALA A 243 9.70 4.69 28.40
CA ALA A 243 8.57 3.92 27.90
C ALA A 243 7.33 4.78 27.62
N VAL A 244 6.43 4.24 26.81
CA VAL A 244 5.05 4.68 26.63
C VAL A 244 4.14 3.75 27.42
N VAL A 245 3.29 4.31 28.27
CA VAL A 245 2.28 3.61 29.04
C VAL A 245 0.94 3.77 28.35
N ILE A 246 0.28 2.66 28.05
CA ILE A 246 -1.01 2.65 27.35
C ILE A 246 -2.03 1.95 28.24
N THR A 247 -3.14 2.63 28.49
CA THR A 247 -4.30 2.05 29.18
C THR A 247 -5.42 1.80 28.18
N PHE A 248 -5.94 0.58 28.14
CA PHE A 248 -6.98 0.16 27.20
C PHE A 248 -7.89 -0.91 27.81
N LEU A 249 -9.06 -1.11 27.19
CA LEU A 249 -9.92 -2.25 27.52
C LEU A 249 -9.57 -3.43 26.63
N GLU A 250 -9.26 -4.58 27.23
CA GLU A 250 -8.94 -5.79 26.49
C GLU A 250 -10.19 -6.35 25.79
N ARG A 251 -10.03 -6.76 24.52
CA ARG A 251 -11.15 -7.07 23.62
C ARG A 251 -12.07 -8.21 24.07
N ASP A 252 -11.55 -9.23 24.75
CA ASP A 252 -12.32 -10.45 25.07
C ASP A 252 -13.01 -10.37 26.43
N THR A 253 -12.32 -9.78 27.41
CA THR A 253 -12.75 -9.71 28.81
C THR A 253 -13.34 -8.35 29.17
N GLY A 254 -13.10 -7.32 28.37
CA GLY A 254 -13.41 -5.92 28.71
C GLY A 254 -12.60 -5.40 29.90
N ARG A 255 -11.60 -6.14 30.37
CA ARG A 255 -10.78 -5.75 31.51
C ARG A 255 -9.89 -4.58 31.13
N ARG A 256 -9.84 -3.58 32.00
CA ARG A 256 -8.89 -2.48 31.92
C ARG A 256 -7.47 -2.97 32.16
N LEU A 257 -6.60 -2.80 31.17
CA LEU A 257 -5.18 -3.13 31.21
C LEU A 257 -4.35 -1.85 31.07
N THR A 258 -3.21 -1.81 31.75
CA THR A 258 -2.18 -0.79 31.59
C THR A 258 -0.86 -1.49 31.32
N GLU A 259 -0.31 -1.30 30.13
CA GLU A 259 0.95 -1.91 29.69
C GLU A 259 1.98 -0.84 29.31
N ARG A 260 3.27 -1.17 29.48
CA ARG A 260 4.41 -0.31 29.09
C ARG A 260 4.97 -0.79 27.76
N PHE A 261 5.44 0.10 26.90
CA PHE A 261 6.09 -0.24 25.63
C PHE A 261 7.29 0.67 25.40
N ASP A 262 8.31 0.23 24.66
CA ASP A 262 9.45 1.10 24.34
C ASP A 262 9.05 2.18 23.34
N TYR A 263 8.20 1.80 22.36
CA TYR A 263 7.72 2.70 21.32
C TYR A 263 6.22 2.55 21.06
N LEU A 264 5.62 3.66 20.67
CA LEU A 264 4.33 3.71 20.00
C LEU A 264 4.57 3.94 18.50
N LEU A 265 4.23 2.95 17.67
CA LEU A 265 4.28 3.08 16.22
C LEU A 265 2.93 3.54 15.66
N ALA A 266 2.88 4.78 15.16
CA ALA A 266 1.74 5.32 14.46
C ALA A 266 1.73 4.88 12.99
N ALA A 267 0.86 3.91 12.69
CA ALA A 267 0.51 3.43 11.36
C ALA A 267 -0.95 3.80 10.99
N THR A 268 -1.45 4.93 11.51
CA THR A 268 -2.85 5.40 11.44
C THR A 268 -3.27 6.02 10.10
N GLY A 269 -2.50 5.78 9.04
CA GLY A 269 -2.75 6.31 7.70
C GLY A 269 -1.73 7.35 7.26
N ARG A 270 -1.99 7.95 6.09
CA ARG A 270 -1.06 8.88 5.42
C ARG A 270 -1.80 10.12 4.95
N HIS A 271 -1.14 11.26 5.03
CA HIS A 271 -1.64 12.55 4.57
C HIS A 271 -0.84 13.04 3.35
N PRO A 272 -1.49 13.48 2.25
CA PRO A 272 -0.82 13.99 1.07
C PRO A 272 -0.03 15.27 1.38
N ASN A 273 1.14 15.46 0.77
CA ASN A 273 2.00 16.61 1.01
C ASN A 273 1.65 17.79 0.10
N VAL A 274 0.42 18.29 0.22
CA VAL A 274 -0.10 19.41 -0.58
C VAL A 274 -0.38 20.67 0.26
N ASP A 275 -0.44 20.51 1.58
CA ASP A 275 -0.73 21.54 2.58
C ASP A 275 0.39 22.57 2.79
N ARG A 276 1.58 22.33 2.25
CA ARG A 276 2.76 23.21 2.36
C ARG A 276 3.19 23.83 1.03
N LEU A 277 2.30 23.81 0.04
CA LEU A 277 2.56 24.31 -1.30
C LEU A 277 1.97 25.71 -1.55
N ASP A 278 1.23 26.30 -0.62
CA ASP A 278 0.47 27.54 -0.82
C ASP A 278 -0.48 27.44 -2.03
N LEU A 279 -1.26 26.36 -2.11
CA LEU A 279 -2.13 26.05 -3.25
C LEU A 279 -3.17 27.14 -3.55
N GLU A 280 -3.53 27.97 -2.56
CA GLU A 280 -4.39 29.13 -2.75
C GLU A 280 -3.81 30.15 -3.74
N ARG A 281 -2.48 30.20 -3.88
CA ARG A 281 -1.77 31.05 -4.84
C ARG A 281 -1.67 30.42 -6.23
N ALA A 282 -1.82 29.10 -6.32
CA ALA A 282 -1.82 28.36 -7.58
C ALA A 282 -3.11 28.58 -8.39
N GLY A 283 -4.18 29.07 -7.75
CA GLY A 283 -5.49 29.28 -8.41
C GLY A 283 -6.26 27.99 -8.69
N LEU A 284 -5.95 26.89 -8.01
CA LEU A 284 -6.58 25.58 -8.19
C LEU A 284 -7.87 25.43 -7.38
N ALA A 285 -8.82 24.66 -7.91
CA ALA A 285 -9.94 24.15 -7.12
C ALA A 285 -9.44 23.03 -6.20
N ILE A 286 -9.73 23.13 -4.91
CA ILE A 286 -9.33 22.17 -3.88
C ILE A 286 -10.56 21.52 -3.25
N ASP A 287 -10.45 20.25 -2.87
CA ASP A 287 -11.50 19.52 -2.15
C ASP A 287 -11.45 19.80 -0.63
N ASP A 288 -12.40 19.23 0.11
CA ASP A 288 -12.51 19.36 1.57
C ASP A 288 -11.30 18.76 2.34
N LYS A 289 -10.44 18.00 1.65
CA LYS A 289 -9.21 17.40 2.20
C LYS A 289 -7.96 18.22 1.83
N GLY A 290 -8.12 19.32 1.11
CA GLY A 290 -7.04 20.18 0.64
C GLY A 290 -6.30 19.67 -0.61
N VAL A 291 -6.84 18.67 -1.30
CA VAL A 291 -6.26 18.10 -2.52
C VAL A 291 -6.86 18.79 -3.75
N PRO A 292 -6.05 19.20 -4.76
CA PRO A 292 -6.58 19.76 -5.99
C PRO A 292 -7.58 18.82 -6.68
N HIS A 293 -8.69 19.36 -7.20
CA HIS A 293 -9.56 18.62 -8.11
C HIS A 293 -8.80 18.33 -9.42
N TYR A 294 -8.86 17.09 -9.89
CA TYR A 294 -8.15 16.69 -11.11
C TYR A 294 -8.93 15.67 -11.93
N ASN A 295 -8.58 15.59 -13.22
CA ASN A 295 -9.08 14.54 -14.09
C ASN A 295 -8.25 13.27 -13.91
N ARG A 296 -8.88 12.17 -13.47
CA ARG A 296 -8.26 10.86 -13.21
C ARG A 296 -7.44 10.28 -14.37
N PHE A 297 -7.78 10.59 -15.62
CA PHE A 297 -7.14 10.00 -16.81
C PHE A 297 -6.02 10.87 -17.39
N THR A 298 -6.10 12.20 -17.24
CA THR A 298 -5.06 13.12 -17.72
C THR A 298 -4.14 13.60 -16.60
N LEU A 299 -4.57 13.46 -15.34
CA LEU A 299 -3.97 13.98 -14.13
C LEU A 299 -3.89 15.52 -14.07
N GLN A 300 -4.63 16.18 -14.95
CA GLN A 300 -4.71 17.63 -15.01
C GLN A 300 -5.59 18.16 -13.88
N CYS A 301 -5.06 19.13 -13.12
CA CYS A 301 -5.81 19.83 -12.10
C CYS A 301 -6.79 20.83 -12.73
N ARG A 302 -7.80 21.24 -11.96
CA ARG A 302 -8.75 22.29 -12.34
C ARG A 302 -8.45 23.59 -11.62
N ASN A 303 -8.63 24.69 -12.33
CA ASN A 303 -8.61 26.02 -11.73
C ASN A 303 -9.86 26.23 -10.85
N ALA A 304 -9.85 27.26 -10.01
CA ALA A 304 -10.96 27.61 -9.13
C ALA A 304 -12.27 27.95 -9.88
N ASP A 305 -12.18 28.33 -11.16
CA ASP A 305 -13.32 28.54 -12.06
C ASP A 305 -13.73 27.28 -12.85
N ASP A 306 -13.23 26.10 -12.43
CA ASP A 306 -13.42 24.78 -13.04
C ASP A 306 -12.78 24.60 -14.44
N SER A 307 -12.08 25.62 -14.95
CA SER A 307 -11.37 25.51 -16.22
C SER A 307 -10.13 24.60 -16.12
N PRO A 308 -9.68 24.00 -17.24
CA PRO A 308 -8.47 23.17 -17.23
C PRO A 308 -7.21 24.00 -16.92
N SER A 309 -6.39 23.55 -15.97
CA SER A 309 -5.13 24.22 -15.60
C SER A 309 -3.92 23.68 -16.39
N HIS A 310 -2.76 24.36 -16.32
CA HIS A 310 -1.46 23.84 -16.77
C HIS A 310 -0.72 23.04 -15.68
N ILE A 311 -1.40 22.71 -14.58
CA ILE A 311 -0.87 22.03 -13.40
C ILE A 311 -1.41 20.60 -13.35
N PHE A 312 -0.55 19.64 -13.01
CA PHE A 312 -0.86 18.21 -12.92
C PHE A 312 -0.52 17.69 -11.52
N ILE A 313 -1.17 16.60 -11.10
CA ILE A 313 -0.91 15.97 -9.79
C ILE A 313 -0.80 14.45 -9.91
N ALA A 314 0.22 13.85 -9.29
CA ALA A 314 0.51 12.42 -9.45
C ALA A 314 1.08 11.76 -8.18
N GLY A 315 0.86 10.44 -8.06
CA GLY A 315 1.26 9.64 -6.93
C GLY A 315 0.46 9.98 -5.68
N ASP A 316 0.98 9.63 -4.50
CA ASP A 316 0.27 9.82 -3.24
C ASP A 316 -0.20 11.26 -2.95
N ALA A 317 0.34 12.27 -3.66
CA ALA A 317 -0.09 13.65 -3.55
C ALA A 317 -1.58 13.85 -3.93
N ASN A 318 -2.11 13.03 -4.85
CA ASN A 318 -3.53 13.07 -5.25
C ASN A 318 -4.45 12.25 -4.33
N GLN A 319 -3.87 11.57 -3.34
CA GLN A 319 -4.55 10.76 -2.31
C GLN A 319 -5.49 9.67 -2.84
N GLU A 320 -5.33 9.22 -4.07
CA GLU A 320 -6.29 8.29 -4.68
C GLU A 320 -5.98 6.83 -4.37
N LEU A 321 -4.79 6.37 -4.74
CA LEU A 321 -4.32 5.01 -4.49
C LEU A 321 -2.80 5.04 -4.24
N PRO A 322 -2.34 5.18 -2.97
CA PRO A 322 -0.95 5.42 -2.62
C PRO A 322 -0.10 4.14 -2.71
N LEU A 323 0.12 3.68 -3.95
CA LEU A 323 0.88 2.49 -4.28
C LEU A 323 2.00 2.83 -5.27
N LEU A 324 3.17 2.19 -5.09
CA LEU A 324 4.37 2.50 -5.88
C LEU A 324 4.14 2.41 -7.40
N HIS A 325 3.52 1.33 -7.86
CA HIS A 325 3.31 1.09 -9.29
C HIS A 325 2.29 2.06 -9.89
N VAL A 326 1.28 2.46 -9.09
CA VAL A 326 0.32 3.51 -9.47
C VAL A 326 1.02 4.84 -9.59
N ALA A 327 1.84 5.22 -8.61
CA ALA A 327 2.63 6.46 -8.64
C ALA A 327 3.54 6.53 -9.87
N ASN A 328 4.17 5.42 -10.28
CA ASN A 328 4.97 5.38 -11.51
C ASN A 328 4.13 5.61 -12.77
N THR A 329 2.99 4.91 -12.89
CA THR A 329 2.07 5.07 -14.02
C THR A 329 1.53 6.50 -14.10
N GLU A 330 1.11 7.05 -12.96
CA GLU A 330 0.61 8.41 -12.88
C GLU A 330 1.68 9.44 -13.19
N GLY A 331 2.88 9.29 -12.63
CA GLY A 331 4.02 10.14 -12.96
C GLY A 331 4.27 10.18 -14.47
N ARG A 332 4.28 9.01 -15.13
CA ARG A 332 4.41 8.92 -16.59
C ARG A 332 3.29 9.66 -17.33
N ILE A 333 2.04 9.54 -16.90
CA ILE A 333 0.88 10.22 -17.52
C ILE A 333 0.99 11.73 -17.33
N ALA A 334 1.22 12.20 -16.10
CA ALA A 334 1.33 13.62 -15.77
C ALA A 334 2.52 14.27 -16.49
N GLY A 335 3.68 13.62 -16.51
CA GLY A 335 4.87 14.13 -17.21
C GLY A 335 4.71 14.21 -18.72
N ASP A 336 4.10 13.19 -19.36
CA ASP A 336 3.80 13.23 -20.80
C ASP A 336 2.84 14.38 -21.12
N ASN A 337 1.76 14.51 -20.35
CA ASN A 337 0.77 15.58 -20.54
C ASN A 337 1.33 16.98 -20.25
N ALA A 338 2.17 17.13 -19.22
CA ALA A 338 2.86 18.39 -18.94
C ALA A 338 3.81 18.81 -20.07
N GLY A 339 4.48 17.85 -20.71
CA GLY A 339 5.36 18.12 -21.84
C GLY A 339 4.64 18.51 -23.13
N ARG A 340 3.43 17.96 -23.33
CA ARG A 340 2.65 18.10 -24.57
C ARG A 340 1.55 19.14 -24.49
N PHE A 341 1.36 19.72 -23.31
CA PHE A 341 0.35 20.75 -23.06
C PHE A 341 0.39 21.85 -24.15
N PRO A 342 -0.76 22.24 -24.73
CA PRO A 342 -2.13 21.92 -24.30
C PRO A 342 -2.74 20.62 -24.90
N GLU A 343 -1.99 19.84 -25.67
CA GLU A 343 -2.50 18.63 -26.36
C GLU A 343 -2.50 17.38 -25.47
N LEU A 344 -3.42 17.33 -24.52
CA LEU A 344 -3.52 16.25 -23.54
C LEU A 344 -3.93 14.91 -24.16
N ARG A 345 -3.45 13.81 -23.56
CA ARG A 345 -3.94 12.45 -23.81
C ARG A 345 -4.39 11.80 -22.51
N ALA A 346 -5.52 11.09 -22.59
CA ALA A 346 -5.92 10.18 -21.54
C ALA A 346 -4.89 9.05 -21.43
N GLY A 347 -4.42 8.79 -20.22
CA GLY A 347 -3.55 7.67 -19.90
C GLY A 347 -4.33 6.45 -19.46
N THR A 348 -3.78 5.27 -19.76
CA THR A 348 -4.26 4.00 -19.19
C THR A 348 -3.75 3.86 -17.75
N ARG A 349 -4.67 3.75 -16.80
CA ARG A 349 -4.39 3.55 -15.37
C ARG A 349 -4.29 2.06 -15.08
N ASN A 350 -3.59 1.71 -14.00
CA ASN A 350 -3.51 0.32 -13.59
C ASN A 350 -4.87 -0.20 -13.13
N VAL A 351 -5.14 -1.48 -13.35
CA VAL A 351 -6.12 -2.22 -12.55
C VAL A 351 -5.76 -2.03 -11.08
N PRO A 352 -6.72 -1.66 -10.21
CA PRO A 352 -6.46 -1.58 -8.78
C PRO A 352 -5.96 -2.94 -8.26
N LEU A 353 -4.78 -2.92 -7.65
CA LEU A 353 -4.11 -4.09 -7.10
C LEU A 353 -3.35 -3.68 -5.86
N ALA A 354 -3.73 -4.18 -4.69
CA ALA A 354 -2.99 -3.98 -3.46
C ALA A 354 -2.59 -5.33 -2.86
N VAL A 355 -1.40 -5.38 -2.25
CA VAL A 355 -0.86 -6.55 -1.58
C VAL A 355 -0.30 -6.13 -0.22
N VAL A 356 -0.60 -6.91 0.80
CA VAL A 356 -0.03 -6.81 2.15
C VAL A 356 0.81 -8.04 2.40
N PHE A 357 2.07 -7.82 2.78
CA PHE A 357 3.08 -8.86 2.91
C PHE A 357 3.14 -9.43 4.34
N THR A 358 1.97 -9.61 4.95
CA THR A 358 1.81 -10.47 6.11
C THR A 358 1.87 -11.95 5.69
N ASP A 359 1.80 -12.84 6.65
CA ASP A 359 1.68 -14.28 6.42
C ASP A 359 0.58 -14.86 7.35
N PRO A 360 -0.58 -15.27 6.82
CA PRO A 360 -0.94 -15.27 5.40
C PRO A 360 -0.95 -13.87 4.76
N GLN A 361 -0.64 -13.81 3.46
CA GLN A 361 -0.65 -12.57 2.68
C GLN A 361 -2.09 -12.10 2.46
N MET A 362 -2.27 -10.79 2.29
CA MET A 362 -3.56 -10.20 1.92
C MET A 362 -3.45 -9.56 0.53
N ALA A 363 -4.48 -9.64 -0.29
CA ALA A 363 -4.54 -8.93 -1.56
C ALA A 363 -5.95 -8.47 -1.90
N THR A 364 -6.07 -7.32 -2.55
CA THR A 364 -7.32 -6.83 -3.16
C THR A 364 -7.08 -6.51 -4.62
N ILE A 365 -8.03 -6.92 -5.47
CA ILE A 365 -7.90 -6.88 -6.92
C ILE A 365 -9.21 -6.32 -7.51
N GLY A 366 -9.10 -5.33 -8.40
CA GLY A 366 -10.24 -4.75 -9.10
C GLY A 366 -11.06 -3.79 -8.24
N ALA A 367 -12.36 -3.70 -8.55
CA ALA A 367 -13.26 -2.84 -7.82
C ALA A 367 -13.46 -3.35 -6.38
N SER A 368 -13.40 -2.45 -5.41
CA SER A 368 -13.71 -2.74 -4.02
C SER A 368 -15.19 -3.09 -3.84
N ARG A 369 -15.52 -3.81 -2.76
CA ARG A 369 -16.91 -4.17 -2.46
C ARG A 369 -17.84 -2.95 -2.44
N ALA A 370 -17.39 -1.85 -1.82
CA ALA A 370 -18.15 -0.61 -1.78
C ALA A 370 -18.36 0.02 -3.17
N GLU A 371 -17.37 -0.05 -4.06
CA GLU A 371 -17.50 0.41 -5.45
C GLU A 371 -18.47 -0.46 -6.25
N LEU A 372 -18.39 -1.78 -6.06
CA LEU A 372 -19.30 -2.74 -6.68
C LEU A 372 -20.74 -2.50 -6.22
N GLU A 373 -20.99 -2.34 -4.92
CA GLU A 373 -22.31 -2.01 -4.39
C GLU A 373 -22.82 -0.65 -4.87
N LYS A 374 -21.94 0.34 -5.05
CA LYS A 374 -22.34 1.63 -5.62
C LYS A 374 -22.73 1.52 -7.11
N GLN A 375 -22.03 0.69 -7.87
CA GLN A 375 -22.23 0.56 -9.32
C GLN A 375 -23.37 -0.41 -9.68
N TYR A 376 -23.48 -1.51 -8.94
CA TYR A 376 -24.33 -2.67 -9.22
C TYR A 376 -25.26 -3.05 -8.06
N GLY A 377 -25.24 -2.29 -6.95
CA GLY A 377 -26.09 -2.57 -5.80
C GLY A 377 -27.58 -2.33 -6.08
N GLY A 378 -28.43 -3.03 -5.33
CA GLY A 378 -29.89 -2.90 -5.40
C GLY A 378 -30.56 -3.69 -6.53
N CYS A 379 -29.82 -4.45 -7.32
CA CYS A 379 -30.36 -5.31 -8.39
C CYS A 379 -29.92 -6.76 -8.33
N ASP A 380 -29.29 -7.20 -7.23
CA ASP A 380 -28.68 -8.54 -7.09
C ASP A 380 -27.78 -8.90 -8.29
N CYS A 381 -27.06 -7.90 -8.81
CA CYS A 381 -26.29 -8.00 -10.05
C CYS A 381 -24.86 -8.52 -9.83
N ILE A 382 -24.48 -8.88 -8.60
CA ILE A 382 -23.14 -9.36 -8.25
C ILE A 382 -23.24 -10.77 -7.67
N ALA A 383 -22.61 -11.74 -8.33
CA ALA A 383 -22.36 -13.05 -7.75
C ALA A 383 -21.06 -13.02 -6.94
N THR A 384 -21.01 -13.81 -5.88
CA THR A 384 -19.83 -14.00 -5.04
C THR A 384 -19.42 -15.47 -5.05
N GLY A 385 -18.12 -15.76 -5.15
CA GLY A 385 -17.58 -17.10 -4.98
C GLY A 385 -16.61 -17.17 -3.82
N GLU A 386 -16.53 -18.33 -3.18
CA GLU A 386 -15.70 -18.57 -2.00
C GLU A 386 -14.85 -19.83 -2.15
N ALA A 387 -13.61 -19.79 -1.63
CA ALA A 387 -12.88 -21.00 -1.29
C ALA A 387 -11.95 -20.78 -0.09
N SER A 388 -11.79 -21.83 0.71
CA SER A 388 -10.84 -21.88 1.82
C SER A 388 -9.49 -22.45 1.35
N PHE A 389 -8.41 -22.05 2.02
CA PHE A 389 -7.10 -22.68 1.88
C PHE A 389 -6.86 -23.83 2.87
N GLU A 390 -7.79 -24.09 3.80
CA GLU A 390 -7.62 -25.05 4.91
C GLU A 390 -7.49 -26.51 4.46
N ASP A 391 -8.22 -26.89 3.42
CA ASP A 391 -8.21 -28.21 2.78
C ASP A 391 -7.53 -28.22 1.40
N GLN A 392 -7.02 -27.06 0.95
CA GLN A 392 -6.33 -26.92 -0.33
C GLN A 392 -5.03 -27.74 -0.34
N GLY A 393 -4.92 -28.68 -1.30
CA GLY A 393 -3.88 -29.72 -1.26
C GLY A 393 -2.44 -29.20 -1.17
N ARG A 394 -2.09 -28.17 -1.95
CA ARG A 394 -0.74 -27.59 -1.92
C ARG A 394 -0.47 -26.81 -0.63
N ALA A 395 -1.46 -26.10 -0.10
CA ALA A 395 -1.36 -25.38 1.15
C ALA A 395 -1.13 -26.35 2.32
N VAL A 396 -1.83 -27.49 2.32
CA VAL A 396 -1.64 -28.58 3.31
C VAL A 396 -0.22 -29.16 3.22
N VAL A 397 0.27 -29.44 2.00
CA VAL A 397 1.66 -29.92 1.79
C VAL A 397 2.69 -28.97 2.38
N MET A 398 2.46 -27.66 2.26
CA MET A 398 3.35 -26.62 2.77
C MET A 398 3.09 -26.27 4.23
N ARG A 399 2.10 -26.88 4.90
CA ARG A 399 1.61 -26.49 6.24
C ARG A 399 1.29 -24.99 6.34
N GLN A 400 0.76 -24.43 5.25
CA GLN A 400 0.31 -23.03 5.13
C GLN A 400 -1.18 -22.97 4.78
N ASN A 401 -1.95 -23.98 5.19
CA ASN A 401 -3.38 -24.16 4.92
C ASN A 401 -4.24 -23.28 5.82
N ARG A 402 -4.11 -21.96 5.68
CA ARG A 402 -4.91 -20.93 6.33
C ARG A 402 -5.24 -19.87 5.30
N GLY A 403 -6.49 -19.45 5.24
CA GLY A 403 -6.90 -18.39 4.34
C GLY A 403 -8.28 -18.59 3.73
N LEU A 404 -8.82 -17.49 3.20
CA LEU A 404 -10.11 -17.41 2.53
C LEU A 404 -10.00 -16.52 1.30
N MET A 405 -10.69 -16.88 0.22
CA MET A 405 -10.81 -16.07 -0.99
C MET A 405 -12.26 -15.70 -1.25
N ARG A 406 -12.47 -14.45 -1.64
CA ARG A 406 -13.72 -13.94 -2.19
C ARG A 406 -13.49 -13.43 -3.59
N LEU A 407 -14.31 -13.89 -4.53
CA LEU A 407 -14.31 -13.45 -5.92
C LEU A 407 -15.66 -12.84 -6.27
N TYR A 408 -15.68 -11.84 -7.14
CA TYR A 408 -16.90 -11.15 -7.56
C TYR A 408 -17.05 -11.16 -9.08
N ALA A 409 -18.28 -11.39 -9.56
CA ALA A 409 -18.61 -11.30 -10.98
C ALA A 409 -20.00 -10.71 -11.22
N GLU A 410 -20.21 -10.14 -12.40
CA GLU A 410 -21.50 -9.57 -12.82
C GLU A 410 -22.46 -10.68 -13.26
N HIS A 411 -23.67 -10.69 -12.70
CA HIS A 411 -24.76 -11.55 -13.17
C HIS A 411 -25.12 -11.24 -14.64
N GLY A 412 -25.46 -12.28 -15.41
CA GLY A 412 -25.88 -12.14 -16.80
C GLY A 412 -24.72 -12.10 -17.80
N SER A 413 -23.68 -11.28 -17.58
CA SER A 413 -22.49 -11.29 -18.45
C SER A 413 -21.44 -12.33 -18.01
N GLY A 414 -21.41 -12.65 -16.71
CA GLY A 414 -20.36 -13.47 -16.12
C GLY A 414 -19.00 -12.78 -16.04
N GLN A 415 -18.92 -11.47 -16.28
CA GLN A 415 -17.67 -10.70 -16.26
C GLN A 415 -17.05 -10.74 -14.86
N PHE A 416 -15.76 -11.10 -14.76
CA PHE A 416 -15.02 -11.00 -13.51
C PHE A 416 -14.82 -9.52 -13.12
N LEU A 417 -15.09 -9.18 -11.85
CA LEU A 417 -15.12 -7.79 -11.36
C LEU A 417 -14.05 -7.47 -10.32
N GLY A 418 -13.64 -8.45 -9.52
CA GLY A 418 -12.64 -8.24 -8.48
C GLY A 418 -12.53 -9.41 -7.51
N ALA A 419 -11.62 -9.26 -6.54
CA ALA A 419 -11.36 -10.26 -5.52
C ALA A 419 -10.72 -9.69 -4.25
N GLU A 420 -10.94 -10.38 -3.14
CA GLU A 420 -10.24 -10.20 -1.87
C GLU A 420 -9.66 -11.55 -1.45
N LEU A 421 -8.34 -11.62 -1.27
CA LEU A 421 -7.61 -12.86 -0.99
C LEU A 421 -6.85 -12.74 0.32
N PHE A 422 -7.05 -13.70 1.22
CA PHE A 422 -6.19 -13.92 2.38
C PHE A 422 -5.64 -15.33 2.31
N GLY A 423 -4.32 -15.51 2.24
CA GLY A 423 -3.76 -16.86 2.07
C GLY A 423 -2.27 -16.90 1.77
N PRO A 424 -1.70 -18.11 1.61
CA PRO A 424 -0.29 -18.27 1.31
C PRO A 424 0.03 -17.71 -0.08
N ARG A 425 1.06 -16.84 -0.16
CA ARG A 425 1.65 -16.38 -1.43
C ARG A 425 0.63 -15.80 -2.43
N VAL A 426 -0.46 -15.19 -1.93
CA VAL A 426 -1.54 -14.65 -2.78
C VAL A 426 -1.08 -13.47 -3.62
N GLU A 427 0.08 -12.87 -3.37
CA GLU A 427 0.68 -11.85 -4.24
C GLU A 427 0.78 -12.29 -5.70
N HIS A 428 1.11 -13.57 -5.96
CA HIS A 428 1.24 -14.09 -7.32
C HIS A 428 -0.13 -14.27 -7.99
N MET A 429 -1.08 -14.84 -7.24
CA MET A 429 -2.45 -15.03 -7.69
C MET A 429 -3.16 -13.68 -7.93
N ALA A 430 -2.85 -12.68 -7.12
CA ALA A 430 -3.36 -11.32 -7.29
C ALA A 430 -2.90 -10.69 -8.61
N HIS A 431 -1.65 -10.90 -9.02
CA HIS A 431 -1.17 -10.47 -10.34
C HIS A 431 -1.91 -11.20 -11.47
N LEU A 432 -2.13 -12.51 -11.34
CA LEU A 432 -2.89 -13.30 -12.30
C LEU A 432 -4.31 -12.74 -12.48
N LEU A 433 -5.01 -12.48 -11.38
CA LEU A 433 -6.37 -11.92 -11.39
C LEU A 433 -6.40 -10.47 -11.91
N ALA A 434 -5.39 -9.65 -11.60
CA ALA A 434 -5.31 -8.28 -12.10
C ALA A 434 -5.16 -8.26 -13.63
N TRP A 435 -4.38 -9.18 -14.20
CA TRP A 435 -4.28 -9.32 -15.65
C TRP A 435 -5.58 -9.83 -16.27
N MET A 436 -6.26 -10.77 -15.62
CA MET A 436 -7.58 -11.21 -16.06
C MET A 436 -8.55 -10.03 -16.10
N LEU A 437 -8.61 -9.16 -15.09
CA LEU A 437 -9.48 -7.97 -15.14
C LEU A 437 -9.19 -7.04 -16.31
N GLU A 438 -7.93 -6.86 -16.69
CA GLU A 438 -7.56 -6.03 -17.85
C GLU A 438 -8.10 -6.62 -19.16
N GLU A 439 -8.04 -7.95 -19.31
CA GLU A 439 -8.55 -8.68 -20.48
C GLU A 439 -10.08 -8.86 -20.49
N LYS A 440 -10.75 -8.59 -19.36
CA LYS A 440 -12.21 -8.67 -19.16
C LYS A 440 -12.86 -10.01 -19.60
N PRO A 441 -12.30 -11.19 -19.26
CA PRO A 441 -12.93 -12.47 -19.55
C PRO A 441 -14.15 -12.69 -18.65
N SER A 442 -15.04 -13.59 -19.09
CA SER A 442 -16.04 -14.17 -18.19
C SER A 442 -15.41 -15.21 -17.25
N VAL A 443 -16.06 -15.48 -16.11
CA VAL A 443 -15.62 -16.53 -15.16
C VAL A 443 -15.50 -17.89 -15.84
N SER A 444 -16.45 -18.26 -16.70
CA SER A 444 -16.38 -19.52 -17.46
C SER A 444 -15.14 -19.57 -18.37
N ARG A 445 -14.75 -18.44 -18.98
CA ARG A 445 -13.54 -18.38 -19.79
C ARG A 445 -12.28 -18.51 -18.95
N ILE A 446 -12.26 -17.98 -17.73
CA ILE A 446 -11.14 -18.17 -16.80
C ILE A 446 -11.04 -19.66 -16.40
N LEU A 447 -12.15 -20.34 -16.15
CA LEU A 447 -12.16 -21.77 -15.80
C LEU A 447 -11.62 -22.69 -16.90
N GLU A 448 -11.68 -22.28 -18.17
CA GLU A 448 -11.09 -23.00 -19.30
C GLU A 448 -9.55 -22.87 -19.38
N MET A 449 -8.95 -21.96 -18.60
CA MET A 449 -7.50 -21.77 -18.55
C MET A 449 -6.81 -22.91 -17.79
N PRO A 450 -5.52 -23.16 -18.06
CA PRO A 450 -4.79 -24.21 -17.37
C PRO A 450 -4.51 -23.85 -15.90
N PHE A 451 -4.89 -24.75 -15.00
CA PHE A 451 -4.46 -24.78 -13.59
C PHE A 451 -3.58 -26.03 -13.40
N TYR A 452 -2.33 -25.83 -12.99
CA TYR A 452 -1.38 -26.94 -12.81
C TYR A 452 -1.73 -27.78 -11.56
N HIS A 453 -1.02 -28.88 -11.32
CA HIS A 453 -1.22 -29.70 -10.11
C HIS A 453 0.11 -30.27 -9.57
N PRO A 454 0.37 -30.24 -8.25
CA PRO A 454 -0.38 -29.54 -7.20
C PRO A 454 0.11 -28.09 -6.98
N VAL A 455 -0.76 -27.09 -7.09
CA VAL A 455 -0.43 -25.66 -6.89
C VAL A 455 -1.51 -24.91 -6.09
N LEU A 456 -1.20 -23.72 -5.58
CA LEU A 456 -2.15 -22.92 -4.79
C LEU A 456 -3.31 -22.40 -5.64
N GLU A 457 -3.07 -22.17 -6.93
CA GLU A 457 -4.06 -21.71 -7.90
C GLU A 457 -5.20 -22.72 -8.12
N GLU A 458 -5.07 -23.99 -7.70
CA GLU A 458 -6.22 -24.91 -7.68
C GLU A 458 -7.29 -24.45 -6.69
N GLY A 459 -6.92 -23.80 -5.57
CA GLY A 459 -7.89 -23.16 -4.68
C GLY A 459 -8.62 -22.00 -5.36
N LEU A 460 -7.94 -21.24 -6.23
CA LEU A 460 -8.60 -20.22 -7.07
C LEU A 460 -9.62 -20.85 -8.02
N ARG A 461 -9.28 -21.99 -8.62
CA ARG A 461 -10.22 -22.74 -9.47
C ARG A 461 -11.47 -23.15 -8.70
N SER A 462 -11.34 -23.60 -7.45
CA SER A 462 -12.49 -23.91 -6.59
C SER A 462 -13.37 -22.68 -6.33
N ALA A 463 -12.77 -21.53 -6.00
CA ALA A 463 -13.53 -20.28 -5.82
C ALA A 463 -14.21 -19.81 -7.12
N LEU A 464 -13.56 -19.98 -8.28
CA LEU A 464 -14.15 -19.66 -9.59
C LEU A 464 -15.30 -20.60 -9.95
N ARG A 465 -15.21 -21.89 -9.60
CA ARG A 465 -16.30 -22.87 -9.80
C ARG A 465 -17.52 -22.50 -8.96
N ASP A 466 -17.30 -22.16 -7.68
CA ASP A 466 -18.35 -21.67 -6.78
C ASP A 466 -19.00 -20.38 -7.33
N LEU A 467 -18.17 -19.41 -7.75
CA LEU A 467 -18.64 -18.18 -8.40
C LEU A 467 -19.48 -18.47 -9.66
N ASN A 468 -19.03 -19.38 -10.53
CA ASN A 468 -19.74 -19.74 -11.75
C ASN A 468 -21.09 -20.41 -11.47
N ALA A 469 -21.18 -21.22 -10.41
CA ALA A 469 -22.45 -21.79 -9.96
C ALA A 469 -23.40 -20.71 -9.44
N ASN A 470 -22.89 -19.75 -8.65
CA ASN A 470 -23.68 -18.64 -8.13
C ASN A 470 -24.15 -17.68 -9.23
N LEU A 471 -23.41 -17.55 -10.34
CA LEU A 471 -23.85 -16.85 -11.55
C LEU A 471 -25.04 -17.52 -12.26
N GLN A 472 -25.36 -18.77 -11.94
CA GLN A 472 -26.33 -19.62 -12.65
C GLN A 472 -26.00 -19.81 -14.14
N GLN A 473 -24.72 -19.65 -14.50
CA GLN A 473 -24.20 -19.81 -15.85
C GLN A 473 -23.48 -21.16 -15.98
N GLY A 474 -24.24 -22.24 -16.08
CA GLY A 474 -23.71 -23.59 -16.22
C GLY A 474 -24.45 -24.62 -15.34
N PRO A 475 -24.11 -25.92 -15.46
CA PRO A 475 -24.70 -26.95 -14.60
C PRO A 475 -24.29 -26.72 -13.14
N ALA A 476 -25.22 -26.99 -12.21
CA ALA A 476 -24.96 -26.93 -10.78
C ALA A 476 -23.79 -27.86 -10.38
N ILE A 477 -22.92 -27.41 -9.47
CA ILE A 477 -21.86 -28.26 -8.91
C ILE A 477 -22.55 -29.39 -8.13
N THR A 478 -22.45 -30.62 -8.63
CA THR A 478 -22.82 -31.80 -7.84
C THR A 478 -21.82 -31.95 -6.70
N GLU A 479 -22.32 -31.99 -5.46
CA GLU A 479 -21.52 -32.24 -4.25
C GLU A 479 -20.55 -33.40 -4.50
N ARG A 480 -19.24 -33.10 -4.44
CA ARG A 480 -18.11 -33.95 -4.82
C ARG A 480 -18.01 -34.22 -6.33
N CYS A 481 -17.39 -33.26 -7.01
CA CYS A 481 -16.77 -33.43 -8.32
C CYS A 481 -15.93 -34.72 -8.36
N MET A 482 -16.37 -35.72 -9.14
CA MET A 482 -15.64 -36.98 -9.34
C MET A 482 -14.38 -36.83 -10.22
N GLU A 483 -14.19 -35.64 -10.82
CA GLU A 483 -13.03 -35.28 -11.64
C GLU A 483 -11.98 -34.46 -10.86
N CYS A 484 -12.29 -34.17 -9.61
CA CYS A 484 -11.44 -33.38 -8.73
C CYS A 484 -10.32 -34.28 -8.20
N GLY A 485 -9.08 -33.85 -8.45
CA GLY A 485 -7.90 -34.58 -7.98
C GLY A 485 -7.87 -34.67 -6.45
N PRO A 486 -6.92 -35.40 -5.87
CA PRO A 486 -6.83 -35.62 -4.41
C PRO A 486 -6.60 -34.35 -3.55
N GLY A 487 -6.77 -33.14 -4.09
CA GLY A 487 -6.61 -31.86 -3.39
C GLY A 487 -7.55 -30.74 -3.86
N ASP A 488 -8.67 -31.10 -4.50
CA ASP A 488 -9.77 -30.18 -4.88
C ASP A 488 -10.94 -30.27 -3.88
#